data_AF-A0A495AHN1-F1
#
_entry.id   AF-A0A495AHN1-F1
#
_cell.length_a   1.000
_cell.length_b   1.000
_cell.length_c   1.000
_cell.angle_alpha   90.00
_cell.angle_beta   90.00
_cell.angle_gamma   90.00
#
_symmetry.space_group_name_H-M   'P 1'
#
loop_
_entity.id
_entity.type
_entity.pdbx_description
1 polymer ?
#
loop_
_entity_poly.entity_id
_entity_poly.type
_entity_poly.pdbx_seq_one_letter_code
_entity_poly.pdbx_strand_id
1 'polypeptide(L)'
;MNRHESLYPLSHHHHHALFLALQLKRIGTDKSELTAEEMKSRLETFWIKDGNQHFRDEDEILLPIYAKYKDINQAEIVEMLVEHVTIRSQVQQILTSDENLVFLMNNLGHLLETHVRKEERVIFPMIEKSLPEYELKKLKPYLHVD
;
A
#
# COMPACT_ATOMS: atom_id res chain seq x y z
N MET A 1 2.77 4.61 19.49
CA MET A 1 1.67 5.60 19.55
C MET A 1 0.48 4.92 18.91
N ASN A 2 -0.71 4.98 19.52
CA ASN A 2 -1.90 4.44 18.87
C ASN A 2 -2.19 5.33 17.64
N ARG A 3 -2.39 4.70 16.48
CA ARG A 3 -2.81 5.34 15.23
C ARG A 3 -4.07 6.16 15.49
N HIS A 4 -4.18 7.35 14.89
CA HIS A 4 -5.39 8.15 14.99
C HIS A 4 -6.55 7.42 14.31
N GLU A 5 -7.73 7.41 14.92
CA GLU A 5 -8.87 6.59 14.48
C GLU A 5 -9.33 6.85 13.04
N SER A 6 -9.05 8.04 12.52
CA SER A 6 -9.39 8.41 11.15
C SER A 6 -8.48 7.78 10.10
N LEU A 7 -7.29 7.33 10.47
CA LEU A 7 -6.36 6.61 9.59
C LEU A 7 -6.52 5.10 9.71
N TYR A 8 -7.39 4.61 10.60
CA TYR A 8 -7.68 3.19 10.72
C TYR A 8 -8.05 2.55 9.39
N PRO A 9 -8.90 3.11 8.51
CA PRO A 9 -9.23 2.46 7.23
C PRO A 9 -7.99 2.08 6.42
N LEU A 10 -7.03 3.01 6.27
CA LEU A 10 -5.76 2.77 5.57
C LEU A 10 -4.93 1.68 6.27
N SER A 11 -4.79 1.75 7.60
CA SER A 11 -4.10 0.73 8.38
C SER A 11 -4.78 -0.65 8.33
N HIS A 12 -6.10 -0.73 8.14
CA HIS A 12 -6.79 -2.02 7.95
C HIS A 12 -6.40 -2.64 6.60
N HIS A 13 -6.36 -1.85 5.52
CA HIS A 13 -5.92 -2.33 4.20
C HIS A 13 -4.48 -2.86 4.25
N HIS A 14 -3.61 -2.27 5.08
CA HIS A 14 -2.24 -2.75 5.29
C HIS A 14 -2.14 -4.17 5.84
N HIS A 15 -3.08 -4.61 6.67
CA HIS A 15 -3.10 -6.00 7.14
C HIS A 15 -3.32 -6.98 5.98
N HIS A 16 -4.23 -6.66 5.07
CA HIS A 16 -4.47 -7.46 3.86
C HIS A 16 -3.26 -7.42 2.91
N ALA A 17 -2.68 -6.24 2.70
CA ALA A 17 -1.49 -6.06 1.87
C ALA A 17 -0.28 -6.85 2.39
N LEU A 18 -0.03 -6.84 3.71
CA LEU A 18 1.06 -7.62 4.33
C LEU A 18 0.86 -9.12 4.21
N PHE A 19 -0.40 -9.60 4.31
CA PHE A 19 -0.70 -11.00 4.09
C PHE A 19 -0.43 -11.39 2.62
N LEU A 20 -0.89 -10.58 1.67
CA LEU A 20 -0.60 -10.78 0.24
C LEU A 20 0.90 -10.76 -0.04
N ALA A 21 1.63 -9.79 0.52
CA ALA A 21 3.08 -9.68 0.40
C ALA A 21 3.81 -10.93 0.91
N LEU A 22 3.35 -11.52 2.02
CA LEU A 22 3.89 -12.77 2.53
C LEU A 22 3.65 -13.94 1.56
N GLN A 23 2.47 -14.03 0.96
CA GLN A 23 2.15 -15.09 -0.02
C GLN A 23 2.98 -14.93 -1.30
N LEU A 24 3.08 -13.71 -1.82
CA LEU A 24 3.91 -13.37 -2.99
C LEU A 24 5.37 -13.80 -2.81
N LYS A 25 5.97 -13.55 -1.64
CA LYS A 25 7.35 -13.96 -1.29
C LYS A 25 7.56 -15.46 -1.13
N ARG A 26 6.48 -16.25 -1.06
CA ARG A 26 6.56 -17.71 -0.89
C ARG A 26 6.39 -18.45 -2.20
N ILE A 27 5.87 -17.81 -3.25
CA ILE A 27 5.69 -18.44 -4.56
C ILE A 27 7.02 -18.99 -5.06
N GLY A 28 6.98 -20.23 -5.56
CA GLY A 28 8.17 -20.97 -6.03
C GLY A 28 8.98 -21.63 -4.92
N THR A 29 8.53 -21.59 -3.67
CA THR A 29 9.14 -22.30 -2.53
C THR A 29 8.23 -23.42 -2.03
N ASP A 30 8.78 -24.33 -1.23
CA ASP A 30 8.05 -25.37 -0.49
C ASP A 30 7.04 -24.83 0.54
N LYS A 31 7.09 -23.52 0.83
CA LYS A 31 6.19 -22.82 1.77
C LYS A 31 4.94 -22.24 1.09
N SER A 32 4.79 -22.40 -0.22
CA SER A 32 3.59 -22.01 -0.95
C SER A 32 2.77 -23.22 -1.34
N GLU A 33 1.49 -23.17 -1.03
CA GLU A 33 0.49 -24.13 -1.53
C GLU A 33 -0.12 -23.68 -2.87
N LEU A 34 0.12 -22.42 -3.28
CA LEU A 34 -0.39 -21.84 -4.51
C LEU A 34 0.62 -21.96 -5.64
N THR A 35 0.11 -22.21 -6.84
CA THR A 35 0.82 -21.98 -8.10
C THR A 35 0.98 -20.48 -8.38
N ALA A 36 1.90 -20.13 -9.29
CA ALA A 36 2.06 -18.74 -9.71
C ALA A 36 0.76 -18.17 -10.32
N GLU A 37 0.01 -18.97 -11.09
CA GLU A 37 -1.22 -18.52 -11.74
C GLU A 37 -2.35 -18.26 -10.73
N GLU A 38 -2.52 -19.13 -9.73
CA GLU A 38 -3.47 -18.90 -8.63
C GLU A 38 -3.11 -17.65 -7.83
N MET A 39 -1.81 -17.40 -7.62
CA MET A 39 -1.35 -16.18 -6.97
C MET A 39 -1.60 -14.92 -7.82
N LYS A 40 -1.43 -15.02 -9.15
CA LYS A 40 -1.76 -13.94 -10.10
C LYS A 40 -3.24 -13.56 -10.02
N SER A 41 -4.14 -14.55 -10.07
CA SER A 41 -5.58 -14.33 -9.91
C SER A 41 -5.95 -13.72 -8.55
N ARG A 42 -5.27 -14.16 -7.48
CA ARG A 42 -5.44 -13.59 -6.15
C ARG A 42 -4.96 -12.13 -6.07
N LEU A 43 -3.81 -11.82 -6.68
CA LEU A 43 -3.29 -10.46 -6.78
C LEU A 43 -4.27 -9.57 -7.54
N GLU A 44 -4.81 -10.04 -8.67
CA GLU A 44 -5.81 -9.30 -9.46
C GLU A 44 -7.05 -8.97 -8.62
N THR A 45 -7.59 -9.97 -7.90
CA THR A 45 -8.76 -9.79 -7.04
C THR A 45 -8.51 -8.74 -5.96
N PHE A 46 -7.37 -8.85 -5.26
CA PHE A 46 -6.97 -7.85 -4.26
C PHE A 46 -6.82 -6.46 -4.86
N TRP A 47 -6.18 -6.36 -6.02
CA TRP A 47 -5.87 -5.09 -6.66
C TRP A 47 -7.12 -4.35 -7.13
N ILE A 48 -8.06 -5.07 -7.73
CA ILE A 48 -9.35 -4.52 -8.21
C ILE A 48 -10.22 -4.11 -7.04
N LYS A 49 -10.26 -4.93 -5.97
CA LYS A 49 -11.17 -4.70 -4.84
C LYS A 49 -10.70 -3.53 -3.98
N ASP A 50 -9.44 -3.57 -3.52
CA ASP A 50 -8.97 -2.70 -2.43
C ASP A 50 -7.61 -2.04 -2.75
N GLY A 51 -6.66 -2.79 -3.31
CA GLY A 51 -5.26 -2.37 -3.46
C GLY A 51 -5.09 -1.06 -4.24
N ASN A 52 -5.72 -0.92 -5.41
CA ASN A 52 -5.59 0.31 -6.20
C ASN A 52 -6.28 1.51 -5.52
N GLN A 53 -7.42 1.29 -4.85
CA GLN A 53 -8.15 2.36 -4.19
C GLN A 53 -7.40 2.89 -2.97
N HIS A 54 -6.71 2.02 -2.22
CA HIS A 54 -5.86 2.42 -1.11
C HIS A 54 -4.82 3.48 -1.50
N PHE A 55 -4.04 3.24 -2.56
CA PHE A 55 -3.07 4.23 -3.02
C PHE A 55 -3.73 5.53 -3.50
N ARG A 56 -4.94 5.46 -4.08
CA ARG A 56 -5.68 6.66 -4.49
C ARG A 56 -6.13 7.47 -3.28
N ASP A 57 -6.55 6.81 -2.21
CA ASP A 57 -6.91 7.50 -0.97
C ASP A 57 -5.70 8.25 -0.39
N GLU A 58 -4.51 7.67 -0.47
CA GLU A 58 -3.30 8.34 -0.03
C GLU A 58 -2.92 9.51 -0.96
N ASP A 59 -2.82 9.24 -2.26
CA ASP A 59 -2.38 10.20 -3.28
C ASP A 59 -3.36 11.37 -3.47
N GLU A 60 -4.67 11.09 -3.46
CA GLU A 60 -5.73 12.03 -3.85
C GLU A 60 -6.45 12.67 -2.66
N ILE A 61 -6.32 12.10 -1.44
CA ILE A 61 -7.02 12.61 -0.25
C ILE A 61 -6.03 12.96 0.86
N LEU A 62 -5.23 11.99 1.32
CA LEU A 62 -4.38 12.16 2.50
C LEU A 62 -3.26 13.18 2.25
N LEU A 63 -2.47 12.98 1.19
CA LEU A 63 -1.33 13.84 0.87
C LEU A 63 -1.75 15.28 0.51
N PRO A 64 -2.84 15.52 -0.25
CA PRO A 64 -3.33 16.89 -0.48
C PRO A 64 -3.77 17.62 0.79
N ILE A 65 -4.31 16.91 1.79
CA ILE A 65 -4.64 17.52 3.08
C ILE A 65 -3.36 17.83 3.86
N TYR A 66 -2.39 16.91 3.89
CA TYR A 66 -1.08 17.15 4.50
C TYR A 66 -0.36 18.38 3.91
N ALA A 67 -0.39 18.53 2.58
CA ALA A 67 0.25 19.63 1.86
C ALA A 67 -0.29 21.03 2.23
N LYS A 68 -1.46 21.12 2.86
CA LYS A 68 -2.00 22.40 3.38
C LYS A 68 -1.24 22.89 4.62
N TYR A 69 -0.56 21.98 5.34
CA TYR A 69 0.05 22.25 6.64
C TYR A 69 1.57 22.10 6.65
N LYS A 70 2.13 21.32 5.71
CA LYS A 70 3.57 21.08 5.57
C LYS A 70 3.96 21.05 4.10
N ASP A 71 5.24 21.31 3.83
CA ASP A 71 5.80 21.11 2.50
C ASP A 71 5.73 19.62 2.14
N ILE A 72 5.14 19.31 0.98
CA ILE A 72 4.99 17.95 0.48
C ILE A 72 6.32 17.35 0.01
N ASN A 73 7.31 18.19 -0.32
CA ASN A 73 8.62 17.77 -0.80
C ASN A 73 9.54 17.29 0.34
N GLN A 74 9.03 16.37 1.17
CA GLN A 74 9.83 15.62 2.15
C GLN A 74 10.40 14.36 1.48
N ALA A 75 11.63 13.98 1.84
CA ALA A 75 12.29 12.82 1.25
C ALA A 75 11.45 11.54 1.39
N GLU A 76 10.80 11.35 2.54
CA GLU A 76 9.97 10.19 2.85
C GLU A 76 8.71 10.12 1.98
N ILE A 77 8.09 11.27 1.69
CA ILE A 77 6.91 11.35 0.79
C ILE A 77 7.32 11.07 -0.65
N VAL A 78 8.44 11.66 -1.10
CA VAL A 78 8.96 11.41 -2.45
C VAL A 78 9.27 9.93 -2.64
N GLU A 79 9.91 9.30 -1.66
CA GLU A 79 10.24 7.88 -1.70
C GLU A 79 8.97 7.01 -1.75
N MET A 80 7.99 7.29 -0.89
CA MET A 80 6.67 6.63 -0.90
C MET A 80 5.98 6.74 -2.27
N LEU A 81 5.93 7.93 -2.87
CA LEU A 81 5.30 8.12 -4.19
C LEU A 81 6.03 7.37 -5.31
N VAL A 82 7.36 7.28 -5.26
CA VAL A 82 8.14 6.45 -6.20
C VAL A 82 7.81 4.97 -6.02
N GLU A 83 7.64 4.50 -4.78
CA GLU A 83 7.18 3.15 -4.51
C GLU A 83 5.79 2.90 -5.05
N HIS A 84 4.85 3.84 -4.91
CA HIS A 84 3.50 3.70 -5.46
C HIS A 84 3.53 3.41 -6.96
N VAL A 85 4.28 4.21 -7.72
CA VAL A 85 4.42 4.03 -9.18
C VAL A 85 5.07 2.68 -9.50
N THR A 86 6.09 2.30 -8.74
CA THR A 86 6.80 1.03 -8.93
C THR A 86 5.91 -0.18 -8.66
N ILE A 87 5.13 -0.15 -7.57
CA ILE A 87 4.17 -1.19 -7.19
C ILE A 87 3.11 -1.33 -8.29
N ARG A 88 2.49 -0.23 -8.72
CA ARG A 88 1.49 -0.23 -9.80
C ARG A 88 2.05 -0.85 -11.09
N SER A 89 3.30 -0.51 -11.44
CA SER A 89 3.97 -1.09 -12.59
C SER A 89 4.20 -2.59 -12.45
N GLN A 90 4.71 -3.05 -11.30
CA GLN A 90 4.95 -4.47 -11.05
C GLN A 90 3.66 -5.30 -11.04
N VAL A 91 2.58 -4.76 -10.48
CA VAL A 91 1.26 -5.40 -10.55
C VAL A 91 0.83 -5.54 -12.00
N GLN A 92 0.90 -4.48 -12.80
CA GLN A 92 0.54 -4.55 -14.22
C GLN A 92 1.38 -5.58 -14.97
N GLN A 93 2.70 -5.64 -14.71
CA GLN A 93 3.58 -6.62 -15.32
C GLN A 93 3.17 -8.06 -14.97
N ILE A 94 2.88 -8.35 -13.70
CA ILE A 94 2.43 -9.67 -13.27
C ILE A 94 1.09 -10.05 -13.92
N LEU A 95 0.15 -9.10 -14.03
CA LEU A 95 -1.17 -9.36 -14.58
C LEU A 95 -1.17 -9.54 -16.11
N THR A 96 -0.17 -9.00 -16.81
CA THR A 96 -0.12 -9.01 -18.28
C THR A 96 0.95 -9.92 -18.88
N SER A 97 1.87 -10.44 -18.07
CA SER A 97 2.90 -11.39 -18.49
C SER A 97 2.61 -12.80 -17.98
N ASP A 98 3.15 -13.80 -18.67
CA ASP A 98 3.23 -15.18 -18.19
C ASP A 98 4.68 -15.64 -17.95
N GLU A 99 5.64 -14.74 -18.16
CA GLU A 99 7.07 -15.02 -18.01
C GLU A 99 7.60 -14.47 -16.68
N ASN A 100 8.56 -15.18 -16.07
CA ASN A 100 9.25 -14.75 -14.84
C ASN A 100 8.33 -14.40 -13.66
N LEU A 101 7.10 -14.93 -13.64
CA LEU A 101 6.08 -14.63 -12.62
C LEU A 101 6.59 -14.80 -11.20
N VAL A 102 7.31 -15.89 -10.92
CA VAL A 102 7.88 -16.15 -9.59
C VAL A 102 8.82 -15.02 -9.15
N PHE A 103 9.72 -14.57 -10.03
CA PHE A 103 10.64 -13.48 -9.73
C PHE A 103 9.91 -12.16 -9.51
N LEU A 104 8.97 -11.82 -10.39
CA LEU A 104 8.16 -10.61 -10.28
C LEU A 104 7.33 -10.58 -8.99
N MET A 105 6.68 -11.69 -8.64
CA MET A 105 5.89 -11.84 -7.43
C MET A 105 6.75 -11.67 -6.17
N ASN A 106 7.92 -12.33 -6.12
CA ASN A 106 8.83 -12.18 -4.99
C ASN A 106 9.26 -10.72 -4.80
N ASN A 107 9.65 -10.04 -5.88
CA ASN A 107 10.03 -8.61 -5.84
C ASN A 107 8.89 -7.72 -5.34
N LEU A 108 7.68 -7.90 -5.88
CA LEU A 108 6.50 -7.17 -5.44
C LEU A 108 6.19 -7.42 -3.96
N GLY A 109 6.30 -8.66 -3.50
CA GLY A 109 6.07 -9.01 -2.10
C GLY A 109 7.06 -8.35 -1.13
N HIS A 110 8.33 -8.23 -1.52
CA HIS A 110 9.32 -7.49 -0.73
C HIS A 110 9.06 -5.97 -0.74
N LEU A 111 8.71 -5.43 -1.90
CA LEU A 111 8.40 -4.01 -2.05
C LEU A 111 7.16 -3.61 -1.24
N LEU A 112 6.05 -4.35 -1.37
CA LEU A 112 4.83 -4.11 -0.60
C LEU A 112 5.07 -4.16 0.91
N GLU A 113 5.81 -5.15 1.41
CA GLU A 113 6.12 -5.21 2.84
C GLU A 113 6.93 -3.99 3.30
N THR A 114 7.94 -3.60 2.53
CA THR A 114 8.80 -2.45 2.86
C THR A 114 8.00 -1.16 2.87
N HIS A 115 7.19 -0.97 1.84
CA HIS A 115 6.33 0.17 1.63
C HIS A 115 5.31 0.33 2.77
N VAL A 116 4.50 -0.70 3.05
CA VAL A 116 3.51 -0.67 4.14
C VAL A 116 4.15 -0.39 5.50
N ARG A 117 5.35 -0.95 5.75
CA ARG A 117 6.08 -0.67 7.01
C ARG A 117 6.52 0.78 7.10
N LYS A 118 6.90 1.40 5.99
CA LYS A 118 7.29 2.82 5.94
C LYS A 118 6.10 3.70 6.24
N GLU A 119 4.95 3.41 5.66
CA GLU A 119 3.74 4.19 5.90
C GLU A 119 3.33 4.15 7.37
N GLU A 120 3.25 2.94 7.93
CA GLU A 120 2.87 2.78 9.33
C GLU A 120 3.86 3.42 10.31
N ARG A 121 5.16 3.31 10.04
CA ARG A 121 6.19 3.71 11.02
C ARG A 121 6.68 5.14 10.85
N VAL A 122 6.53 5.70 9.65
CA VAL A 122 7.14 6.98 9.27
C VAL A 122 6.10 7.94 8.74
N ILE A 123 5.42 7.59 7.64
CA ILE A 123 4.53 8.51 6.93
C ILE A 123 3.33 8.91 7.79
N PHE A 124 2.55 7.93 8.27
CA PHE A 124 1.35 8.24 9.05
C PHE A 124 1.67 8.96 10.37
N PRO A 125 2.69 8.56 11.16
CA PRO A 125 3.11 9.35 12.33
C PRO A 125 3.56 10.77 11.99
N MET A 126 4.21 10.99 10.84
CA MET A 126 4.59 12.32 10.38
C MET A 126 3.36 13.18 10.03
N ILE A 127 2.36 12.59 9.38
CA ILE A 127 1.11 13.25 9.03
C ILE A 127 0.30 13.60 10.29
N GLU A 128 0.14 12.65 11.22
CA GLU A 128 -0.56 12.86 12.50
C GLU A 128 0.04 14.00 13.33
N LYS A 129 1.36 14.11 13.37
CA LYS A 129 2.05 15.20 14.08
C LYS A 129 1.87 16.56 13.43
N SER A 130 1.53 16.59 12.14
CA SER A 130 1.48 17.79 11.33
C SER A 130 0.07 18.34 11.17
N LEU A 131 -0.93 17.46 11.17
CA LEU A 131 -2.33 17.84 10.99
C LEU A 131 -2.99 18.19 12.33
N PRO A 132 -3.78 19.28 12.39
CA PRO A 132 -4.62 19.53 13.54
C PRO A 132 -5.74 18.49 13.62
N GLU A 133 -6.18 18.18 14.84
CA GLU A 133 -7.20 17.17 15.15
C GLU A 133 -8.47 17.27 14.27
N TYR A 134 -8.93 18.49 13.98
CA TYR A 134 -10.14 18.68 13.18
C TYR A 134 -9.96 18.28 11.71
N GLU A 135 -8.76 18.32 11.15
CA GLU A 135 -8.50 17.82 9.79
C GLU A 135 -8.39 16.31 9.79
N LEU A 136 -7.71 15.73 10.78
CA LEU A 136 -7.63 14.28 10.93
C LEU A 136 -9.03 13.66 10.96
N LYS A 137 -9.96 14.22 11.74
CA LYS A 137 -11.35 13.77 11.80
C LYS A 137 -12.12 13.86 10.48
N LYS A 138 -11.78 14.82 9.63
CA LYS A 138 -12.43 14.98 8.32
C LYS A 138 -11.99 13.94 7.30
N LEU A 139 -10.90 13.21 7.51
CA LEU A 139 -10.43 12.19 6.57
C LEU A 139 -11.39 11.01 6.47
N LYS A 140 -11.91 10.55 7.62
CA LYS A 140 -12.63 9.28 7.75
C LYS A 140 -13.77 9.06 6.73
N PRO A 141 -14.63 10.05 6.41
CA PRO A 141 -15.72 9.86 5.44
C PRO A 141 -15.27 9.71 3.98
N TYR A 142 -14.03 10.09 3.65
CA TYR A 142 -13.52 10.06 2.29
C TYR A 142 -12.62 8.85 2.01
N LEU A 143 -12.14 8.17 3.06
CA LEU A 143 -11.32 6.98 2.90
C LEU A 143 -12.22 5.76 2.66
N HIS A 144 -11.81 4.93 1.70
CA HIS A 144 -12.45 3.65 1.43
C HIS A 144 -12.41 2.75 2.66
N VAL A 145 -13.50 2.01 2.86
CA VAL A 145 -13.63 1.01 3.93
C VAL A 145 -14.06 -0.28 3.24
N ASP A 146 -13.21 -1.30 3.34
CA ASP A 146 -13.41 -2.66 2.79
C ASP A 146 -14.76 -3.31 3.14
#